data_AF-A0A1I4Q814-F1
#
_entry.id   AF-A0A1I4Q814-F1
#
_cell.length_a   1.000
_cell.length_b   1.000
_cell.length_c   1.000
_cell.angle_alpha   90.00
_cell.angle_beta   90.00
_cell.angle_gamma   90.00
#
_symmetry.space_group_name_H-M   'P 1'
#
loop_
_entity.id
_entity.type
_entity.pdbx_description
1 polymer ?
#
loop_
_entity_poly.entity_id
_entity_poly.type
_entity_poly.pdbx_seq_one_letter_code
_entity_poly.pdbx_strand_id
1 'polypeptide(L)'
;MRLKLIIGTIIIALLFGAGINYKTIIDQKQADEARIAQITSEAQVNQQKVEDMEKDIAILRRELALQRDVYPTSRGGHRVARYIDGAQVTWYNDMGKTASGTTATSGRTVAVDPDVVPLGSEVEIVMPDGRVFRRIAEDTGGAVKGKIFDVHIDASDEELYELGRTHGVRVFVLDR
;
A
#
# COMPACT_ATOMS: atom_id res chain seq x y z
N MET A 1 -59.38 49.31 51.94
CA MET A 1 -59.38 48.75 50.56
C MET A 1 -57.99 48.55 49.95
N ARG A 2 -57.03 49.49 50.11
CA ARG A 2 -55.72 49.42 49.43
C ARG A 2 -54.79 48.27 49.84
N LEU A 3 -54.75 47.88 51.12
CA LEU A 3 -53.85 46.82 51.61
C LEU A 3 -54.19 45.42 51.07
N LYS A 4 -55.49 45.07 50.98
CA LYS A 4 -55.95 43.79 50.41
C LYS A 4 -55.60 43.68 48.92
N LEU A 5 -55.61 44.80 48.19
CA LEU A 5 -55.24 44.85 46.78
C LEU A 5 -53.73 44.58 46.59
N ILE A 6 -52.89 45.21 47.41
CA ILE A 6 -51.42 45.07 47.37
C ILE A 6 -50.97 43.63 47.65
N ILE A 7 -51.55 42.99 48.68
CA ILE A 7 -51.23 41.60 49.04
C ILE A 7 -51.63 40.65 47.91
N GLY A 8 -52.80 40.83 47.31
CA GLY A 8 -53.25 40.04 46.17
C GLY A 8 -52.31 40.14 44.96
N THR A 9 -51.83 41.35 44.63
CA THR A 9 -50.86 41.54 43.54
C THR A 9 -49.50 40.87 43.79
N ILE A 10 -49.01 40.87 45.04
CA ILE A 10 -47.74 40.21 45.40
C ILE A 10 -47.86 38.68 45.26
N ILE A 11 -48.97 38.11 45.73
CA ILE A 11 -49.22 36.67 45.63
C ILE A 11 -49.30 36.24 44.16
N ILE A 12 -50.01 36.99 43.32
CA ILE A 12 -50.11 36.71 41.89
C ILE A 12 -48.73 36.78 41.22
N ALA A 13 -47.93 37.81 41.53
CA ALA A 13 -46.58 37.95 40.97
C ALA A 13 -45.65 36.80 41.38
N LEU A 14 -45.71 36.35 42.63
CA LEU A 14 -44.93 35.20 43.12
C LEU A 14 -45.35 33.89 42.43
N LEU A 15 -46.66 33.65 42.30
CA LEU A 15 -47.18 32.46 41.62
C LEU A 15 -46.81 32.44 40.12
N PHE A 16 -46.87 33.60 39.45
CA PHE A 16 -46.45 33.72 38.06
C PHE A 16 -44.95 33.50 37.88
N GLY A 17 -44.12 34.10 38.73
CA GLY A 17 -42.65 33.96 38.66
C GLY A 17 -42.19 32.52 38.88
N ALA A 18 -42.77 31.83 39.86
CA ALA A 18 -42.47 30.41 40.11
C ALA A 18 -42.88 29.51 38.93
N GLY A 19 -44.05 29.76 38.32
CA GLY A 19 -44.51 29.02 37.15
C GLY A 19 -43.61 29.19 35.92
N ILE A 20 -43.13 30.41 35.65
CA ILE A 20 -42.20 30.70 34.52
C ILE A 20 -40.87 29.96 34.71
N ASN A 21 -40.29 30.00 35.91
CA ASN A 21 -39.04 29.30 36.20
C ASN A 21 -39.19 27.78 36.05
N TYR A 22 -40.27 27.20 36.57
CA TYR A 22 -40.53 25.75 36.46
C TYR A 22 -40.66 25.29 35.00
N LYS A 23 -41.39 26.04 34.17
CA LYS A 23 -41.54 25.74 32.74
C LYS A 23 -40.19 25.80 32.01
N THR A 24 -39.39 26.84 32.28
CA THR A 24 -38.07 27.02 31.65
C THR A 24 -37.14 25.83 31.93
N ILE A 25 -37.16 25.31 33.16
CA ILE A 25 -36.36 24.14 33.55
C ILE A 25 -36.80 22.89 32.79
N ILE A 26 -38.11 22.67 32.64
CA ILE A 26 -38.63 21.52 31.88
C ILE A 26 -38.23 21.62 30.40
N ASP A 27 -38.39 22.80 29.80
CA ASP A 27 -38.06 23.03 28.40
C ASP A 27 -36.55 22.82 28.14
N GLN A 28 -35.68 23.27 29.06
CA GLN A 28 -34.24 23.01 29.00
C GLN A 28 -33.92 21.52 29.14
N LYS A 29 -34.54 20.83 30.10
CA LYS A 29 -34.32 19.40 30.29
C LYS A 29 -34.70 18.59 29.05
N GLN A 30 -35.84 18.91 28.42
CA GLN A 30 -36.27 18.26 27.18
C GLN A 30 -35.31 18.55 26.02
N ALA A 31 -34.80 19.78 25.91
CA ALA A 31 -33.82 20.14 24.89
C ALA A 31 -32.48 19.40 25.07
N ASP A 32 -32.03 19.24 26.31
CA ASP A 32 -30.79 18.50 26.62
C ASP A 32 -30.96 17.00 26.40
N GLU A 33 -32.12 16.42 26.76
CA GLU A 33 -32.45 15.02 26.45
C GLU A 33 -32.46 14.77 24.93
N ALA A 34 -33.01 15.69 24.14
CA ALA A 34 -33.00 15.60 22.68
C ALA A 34 -31.56 15.69 22.10
N ARG A 35 -30.73 16.59 22.62
CA ARG A 35 -29.31 16.71 22.23
C ARG A 35 -28.53 15.44 22.57
N ILE A 36 -28.72 14.90 23.77
CA ILE A 36 -28.07 13.66 24.21
C ILE A 36 -28.48 12.50 23.30
N ALA A 37 -29.77 12.39 22.96
CA ALA A 37 -30.24 11.36 22.04
C ALA A 37 -29.58 11.47 20.65
N GLN A 38 -29.48 12.69 20.11
CA GLN A 38 -28.83 12.93 18.83
C GLN A 38 -27.33 12.58 18.88
N ILE A 39 -26.59 13.09 19.88
CA ILE A 39 -25.16 12.80 20.05
C ILE A 39 -24.93 11.29 20.21
N THR A 40 -25.80 10.60 20.94
CA THR A 40 -25.70 9.15 21.12
C THR A 40 -25.90 8.41 19.80
N SER A 41 -26.86 8.83 18.96
CA SER A 41 -27.07 8.24 17.63
C SER A 41 -25.88 8.48 16.70
N GLU A 42 -25.30 9.68 16.72
CA GLU A 42 -24.11 10.02 15.92
C GLU A 42 -22.89 9.22 16.40
N ALA A 43 -22.72 9.06 17.72
CA ALA A 43 -21.66 8.25 18.31
C ALA A 43 -21.78 6.77 17.90
N GLN A 44 -22.99 6.21 17.88
CA GLN A 44 -23.24 4.84 17.40
C GLN A 44 -22.85 4.67 15.94
N VAL A 45 -23.23 5.62 15.06
CA VAL A 45 -22.84 5.59 13.64
C VAL A 45 -21.32 5.67 13.47
N ASN A 46 -20.66 6.54 14.24
CA ASN A 46 -19.21 6.68 14.19
C ASN A 46 -18.50 5.42 14.71
N GLN A 47 -19.04 4.78 15.75
CA GLN A 47 -18.51 3.53 16.27
C GLN A 47 -18.61 2.41 15.23
N GLN A 48 -19.73 2.31 14.50
CA GLN A 48 -19.87 1.35 13.40
C GLN A 48 -18.85 1.61 12.29
N LYS A 49 -18.61 2.87 11.93
CA LYS A 49 -17.60 3.23 10.92
C LYS A 49 -16.19 2.82 11.35
N VAL A 50 -15.85 2.96 12.62
CA VAL A 50 -14.55 2.51 13.15
C VAL A 50 -14.42 1.00 13.02
N GLU A 51 -15.45 0.22 13.39
CA GLU A 51 -15.43 -1.23 13.25
C GLU A 51 -15.26 -1.69 11.80
N ASP A 52 -15.93 -1.04 10.86
CA ASP A 52 -15.81 -1.38 9.45
C ASP A 52 -14.43 -1.01 8.91
N MET A 53 -13.88 0.14 9.31
CA MET A 53 -12.52 0.54 8.96
C MET A 53 -11.46 -0.38 9.57
N GLU A 54 -11.69 -0.93 10.77
CA GLU A 54 -10.82 -1.93 11.38
C GLU A 54 -10.79 -3.24 10.60
N LYS A 55 -11.94 -3.68 10.05
CA LYS A 55 -12.01 -4.84 9.16
C LYS A 55 -11.21 -4.59 7.88
N ASP A 56 -11.34 -3.42 7.28
CA ASP A 56 -10.58 -3.04 6.08
C ASP A 56 -9.06 -3.02 6.36
N ILE A 57 -8.65 -2.45 7.50
CA ILE A 57 -7.25 -2.47 7.94
C ILE A 57 -6.76 -3.90 8.14
N ALA A 58 -7.57 -4.80 8.68
CA ALA A 58 -7.19 -6.20 8.86
C ALA A 58 -6.97 -6.91 7.50
N ILE A 59 -7.83 -6.65 6.51
CA ILE A 59 -7.67 -7.14 5.14
C ILE A 59 -6.37 -6.61 4.54
N LEU A 60 -6.15 -5.29 4.58
CA LEU A 60 -4.94 -4.66 4.05
C LEU A 60 -3.66 -5.17 4.72
N ARG A 61 -3.68 -5.38 6.04
CA ARG A 61 -2.53 -5.95 6.76
C ARG A 61 -2.24 -7.39 6.33
N ARG A 62 -3.28 -8.20 6.07
CA ARG A 62 -3.11 -9.57 5.56
C ARG A 62 -2.53 -9.56 4.15
N GLU A 63 -3.05 -8.70 3.27
CA GLU A 63 -2.53 -8.53 1.92
C GLU A 63 -1.08 -8.04 1.93
N LEU A 64 -0.75 -7.07 2.80
CA LEU A 64 0.61 -6.59 3.00
C LEU A 64 1.54 -7.66 3.57
N ALA A 65 1.06 -8.54 4.46
CA ALA A 65 1.85 -9.64 5.00
C ALA A 65 2.16 -10.69 3.91
N LEU A 66 1.19 -11.01 3.06
CA LEU A 66 1.39 -11.89 1.90
C LEU A 66 2.38 -11.27 0.90
N GLN A 67 2.33 -9.95 0.72
CA GLN A 67 3.36 -9.26 -0.04
C GLN A 67 4.74 -9.38 0.67
N ARG A 68 4.87 -9.07 1.96
CA ARG A 68 6.18 -9.13 2.62
C ARG A 68 6.86 -10.50 2.61
N ASP A 69 6.08 -11.59 2.57
CA ASP A 69 6.61 -12.96 2.47
C ASP A 69 7.08 -13.31 1.04
N VAL A 70 6.47 -12.70 0.01
CA VAL A 70 6.87 -12.82 -1.40
C VAL A 70 7.98 -11.82 -1.77
N TYR A 71 8.04 -10.67 -1.10
CA TYR A 71 8.87 -9.51 -1.42
C TYR A 71 9.76 -9.13 -0.23
N PRO A 72 10.97 -9.70 -0.08
CA PRO A 72 11.95 -9.05 0.78
C PRO A 72 12.15 -7.65 0.18
N THR A 73 11.80 -6.61 0.93
CA THR A 73 12.10 -5.23 0.53
C THR A 73 13.56 -5.21 0.08
N SER A 74 13.77 -4.93 -1.21
CA SER A 74 15.07 -4.80 -1.85
C SER A 74 15.99 -4.08 -0.88
N ARG A 75 17.19 -4.63 -0.62
CA ARG A 75 18.14 -4.18 0.43
C ARG A 75 18.60 -2.70 0.30
N GLY A 76 17.98 -1.90 -0.57
CA GLY A 76 18.24 -0.48 -0.80
C GLY A 76 17.00 0.41 -0.91
N GLY A 77 15.82 -0.02 -0.44
CA GLY A 77 14.64 0.86 -0.30
C GLY A 77 13.88 1.19 -1.60
N HIS A 78 14.18 0.51 -2.71
CA HIS A 78 13.40 0.65 -3.95
C HIS A 78 12.08 -0.11 -3.82
N ARG A 79 11.00 0.49 -4.32
CA ARG A 79 9.70 -0.17 -4.43
C ARG A 79 9.78 -1.24 -5.50
N VAL A 80 9.11 -2.37 -5.29
CA VAL A 80 8.98 -3.38 -6.33
C VAL A 80 7.79 -3.02 -7.22
N ALA A 81 8.07 -2.72 -8.48
CA ALA A 81 7.10 -2.41 -9.50
C ALA A 81 6.35 -3.67 -9.97
N ARG A 82 7.07 -4.79 -10.09
CA ARG A 82 6.54 -6.06 -10.60
C ARG A 82 7.31 -7.25 -10.04
N TYR A 83 6.60 -8.35 -9.79
CA TYR A 83 7.18 -9.66 -9.49
C TYR A 83 6.94 -10.63 -10.63
N ILE A 84 7.98 -11.40 -10.95
CA ILE A 84 7.95 -12.42 -11.99
C ILE A 84 8.41 -13.72 -11.35
N ASP A 85 7.47 -14.63 -11.18
CA ASP A 85 7.73 -15.99 -10.69
C ASP A 85 7.98 -16.96 -11.85
N GLY A 86 8.80 -17.97 -11.58
CA GLY A 86 9.10 -19.06 -12.51
C GLY A 86 9.86 -18.62 -13.76
N ALA A 87 10.70 -17.60 -13.67
CA ALA A 87 11.52 -17.13 -14.78
C ALA A 87 12.63 -18.13 -15.15
N GLN A 88 13.13 -18.00 -16.38
CA GLN A 88 14.34 -18.67 -16.85
C GLN A 88 15.48 -17.65 -16.90
N VAL A 89 16.65 -18.03 -16.37
CA VAL A 89 17.91 -17.30 -16.54
C VAL A 89 18.82 -18.07 -17.47
N THR A 90 19.37 -17.35 -18.45
CA THR A 90 20.42 -17.79 -19.38
C THR A 90 21.62 -16.84 -19.25
N TRP A 91 22.72 -17.16 -19.93
CA TRP A 91 23.96 -16.40 -19.85
C TRP A 91 24.55 -16.16 -21.24
N TYR A 92 25.12 -14.98 -21.45
CA TYR A 92 25.83 -14.64 -22.69
C TYR A 92 27.03 -13.73 -22.39
N ASN A 93 27.99 -13.68 -23.31
CA ASN A 93 29.26 -12.97 -23.15
C ASN A 93 29.62 -12.04 -24.33
N ASP A 94 28.72 -11.86 -25.31
CA ASP A 94 29.01 -11.00 -26.47
C ASP A 94 29.16 -9.52 -26.06
N MET A 95 30.21 -8.86 -26.56
CA MET A 95 30.59 -7.48 -26.20
C MET A 95 29.97 -6.42 -27.13
N GLY A 96 28.78 -6.70 -27.64
CA GLY A 96 28.05 -5.85 -28.58
C GLY A 96 27.42 -4.60 -27.94
N LYS A 97 26.85 -3.75 -28.81
CA LYS A 97 25.92 -2.70 -28.38
C LYS A 97 24.58 -3.32 -28.01
N THR A 98 24.08 -2.98 -26.83
CA THR A 98 22.77 -3.42 -26.35
C THR A 98 21.64 -2.67 -27.08
N ALA A 99 20.42 -3.19 -26.98
CA ALA A 99 19.22 -2.53 -27.51
C ALA A 99 19.02 -1.10 -26.96
N SER A 100 19.47 -0.81 -25.74
CA SER A 100 19.43 0.53 -25.14
C SER A 100 20.55 1.46 -25.64
N GLY A 101 21.50 0.95 -26.43
CA GLY A 101 22.63 1.69 -27.00
C GLY A 101 23.87 1.74 -26.12
N THR A 102 23.86 1.10 -24.94
CA THR A 102 25.04 0.94 -24.07
C THR A 102 25.90 -0.25 -24.53
N THR A 103 27.13 -0.36 -24.02
CA THR A 103 27.95 -1.57 -24.20
C THR A 103 27.56 -2.60 -23.16
N ALA A 104 27.36 -3.86 -23.58
CA ALA A 104 27.09 -4.95 -22.66
C ALA A 104 28.21 -5.04 -21.60
N THR A 105 27.84 -5.02 -20.32
CA THR A 105 28.78 -4.92 -19.20
C THR A 105 28.48 -5.95 -18.14
N SER A 106 29.47 -6.78 -17.80
CA SER A 106 29.35 -7.83 -16.78
C SER A 106 28.96 -7.23 -15.43
N GLY A 107 28.06 -7.91 -14.71
CA GLY A 107 27.54 -7.43 -13.44
C GLY A 107 26.47 -6.33 -13.55
N ARG A 108 26.20 -5.83 -14.77
CA ARG A 108 25.23 -4.76 -15.03
C ARG A 108 24.14 -5.18 -15.99
N THR A 109 24.49 -5.64 -17.18
CA THR A 109 23.54 -5.81 -18.29
C THR A 109 22.76 -7.13 -18.18
N VAL A 110 21.46 -7.05 -18.46
CA VAL A 110 20.60 -8.22 -18.72
C VAL A 110 19.75 -7.94 -19.95
N ALA A 111 19.60 -8.94 -20.82
CA ALA A 111 18.64 -8.91 -21.91
C ALA A 111 17.29 -9.43 -21.43
N VAL A 112 16.22 -8.74 -21.82
CA VAL A 112 14.84 -9.05 -21.40
C VAL A 112 13.88 -8.95 -22.58
N ASP A 113 12.65 -9.40 -22.37
CA ASP A 113 11.51 -9.03 -23.21
C ASP A 113 10.94 -7.66 -22.77
N PRO A 114 10.99 -6.60 -23.60
CA PRO A 114 10.48 -5.27 -23.25
C PRO A 114 8.99 -5.24 -22.89
N ASP A 115 8.20 -6.18 -23.40
CA ASP A 115 6.76 -6.29 -23.07
C ASP A 115 6.54 -6.80 -21.63
N VAL A 116 7.55 -7.49 -21.06
CA VAL A 116 7.52 -8.03 -19.71
C VAL A 116 8.30 -7.16 -18.72
N VAL A 117 9.46 -6.63 -19.11
CA VAL A 117 10.30 -5.74 -18.32
C VAL A 117 10.74 -4.56 -19.20
N PRO A 118 10.29 -3.32 -18.92
CA PRO A 118 10.72 -2.15 -19.67
C PRO A 118 12.25 -1.97 -19.66
N LEU A 119 12.82 -1.51 -20.77
CA LEU A 119 14.24 -1.21 -20.83
C LEU A 119 14.62 -0.07 -19.86
N GLY A 120 15.78 -0.23 -19.24
CA GLY A 120 16.34 0.62 -18.20
C GLY A 120 15.70 0.42 -16.82
N SER A 121 14.90 -0.61 -16.61
CA SER A 121 14.50 -1.06 -15.27
C SER A 121 15.66 -1.78 -14.57
N GLU A 122 15.80 -1.57 -13.26
CA GLU A 122 16.66 -2.41 -12.42
C GLU A 122 15.86 -3.64 -12.00
N VAL A 123 16.48 -4.82 -12.06
CA VAL A 123 15.90 -6.09 -11.64
C VAL A 123 16.76 -6.73 -10.58
N GLU A 124 16.13 -7.25 -9.53
CA GLU A 124 16.75 -8.13 -8.54
C GLU A 124 16.35 -9.58 -8.84
N ILE A 125 17.35 -10.39 -9.15
CA ILE A 125 17.21 -11.79 -9.59
C ILE A 125 17.58 -12.69 -8.41
N VAL A 126 16.64 -13.52 -7.97
CA VAL A 126 16.80 -14.48 -6.87
C VAL A 126 16.76 -15.90 -7.45
N MET A 127 17.93 -16.53 -7.45
CA MET A 127 18.15 -17.88 -7.93
C MET A 127 17.54 -18.92 -6.95
N PRO A 128 17.19 -20.13 -7.41
CA PRO A 128 16.67 -21.20 -6.55
C PRO A 128 17.65 -21.64 -5.45
N ASP A 129 18.96 -21.52 -5.70
CA ASP A 129 20.03 -21.81 -4.74
C ASP A 129 20.24 -20.71 -3.69
N GLY A 130 19.43 -19.64 -3.74
CA GLY A 130 19.49 -18.51 -2.82
C GLY A 130 20.46 -17.40 -3.22
N ARG A 131 21.20 -17.53 -4.33
CA ARG A 131 22.00 -16.41 -4.85
C ARG A 131 21.11 -15.25 -5.29
N VAL A 132 21.52 -14.03 -4.97
CA VAL A 132 20.80 -12.81 -5.33
C VAL A 132 21.74 -11.82 -5.98
N PHE A 133 21.34 -11.25 -7.10
CA PHE A 133 22.10 -10.20 -7.77
C PHE A 133 21.19 -9.25 -8.55
N ARG A 134 21.71 -8.07 -8.88
CA ARG A 134 20.97 -7.05 -9.61
C ARG A 134 21.53 -6.77 -11.00
N ARG A 135 20.66 -6.44 -11.92
CA ARG A 135 21.00 -6.08 -13.30
C ARG A 135 20.09 -4.95 -13.79
N ILE A 136 20.48 -4.31 -14.88
CA ILE A 136 19.71 -3.30 -15.59
C ILE A 136 19.30 -3.91 -16.92
N ALA A 137 18.00 -3.86 -17.21
CA ALA A 137 17.41 -4.30 -18.46
C ALA A 137 17.87 -3.39 -19.61
N GLU A 138 19.03 -3.66 -20.20
CA GLU A 138 19.64 -2.80 -21.22
C GLU A 138 19.56 -3.41 -22.61
N ASP A 139 19.30 -4.72 -22.70
CA ASP A 139 19.41 -5.46 -23.94
C ASP A 139 18.15 -6.27 -24.28
N THR A 140 18.08 -6.77 -25.51
CA THR A 140 17.01 -7.65 -26.00
C THR A 140 17.58 -8.69 -26.96
N GLY A 141 16.89 -9.81 -27.14
CA GLY A 141 17.26 -10.82 -28.13
C GLY A 141 16.05 -11.45 -28.79
N GLY A 142 16.24 -12.00 -29.99
CA GLY A 142 15.16 -12.70 -30.70
C GLY A 142 14.61 -13.90 -29.92
N ALA A 143 15.50 -14.61 -29.20
CA ALA A 143 15.15 -15.74 -28.34
C ALA A 143 14.76 -15.35 -26.90
N VAL A 144 15.00 -14.10 -26.49
CA VAL A 144 14.70 -13.59 -25.15
C VAL A 144 13.27 -13.04 -25.15
N LYS A 145 12.30 -13.95 -24.95
CA LYS A 145 10.86 -13.66 -24.99
C LYS A 145 10.13 -14.18 -23.76
N GLY A 146 9.15 -13.43 -23.28
CA GLY A 146 8.41 -13.74 -22.07
C GLY A 146 9.27 -13.58 -20.81
N LYS A 147 9.29 -14.60 -19.96
CA LYS A 147 9.99 -14.60 -18.66
C LYS A 147 11.43 -15.13 -18.76
N ILE A 148 12.15 -14.74 -19.81
CA ILE A 148 13.55 -15.11 -20.03
C ILE A 148 14.43 -13.90 -19.73
N PHE A 149 15.49 -14.12 -18.94
CA PHE A 149 16.47 -13.12 -18.55
C PHE A 149 17.85 -13.63 -18.95
N ASP A 150 18.42 -13.07 -20.00
CA ASP A 150 19.75 -13.44 -20.49
C ASP A 150 20.79 -12.54 -19.84
N VAL A 151 21.57 -13.07 -18.89
CA VAL A 151 22.46 -12.26 -18.05
C VAL A 151 23.83 -12.19 -18.69
N HIS A 152 24.30 -10.96 -18.94
CA HIS A 152 25.63 -10.76 -19.49
C HIS A 152 26.70 -10.97 -18.42
N ILE A 153 27.69 -11.80 -18.73
CA ILE A 153 28.86 -12.04 -17.88
C ILE A 153 30.15 -12.08 -18.71
N ASP A 154 31.27 -11.77 -18.07
CA ASP A 154 32.60 -11.89 -18.64
C ASP A 154 33.15 -13.28 -18.29
N ALA A 155 32.86 -14.26 -19.16
CA ALA A 155 33.19 -15.67 -18.99
C ALA A 155 33.44 -16.32 -20.36
N SER A 156 34.21 -17.42 -20.39
CA SER A 156 34.43 -18.20 -21.61
C SER A 156 33.16 -18.95 -22.03
N ASP A 157 33.09 -19.36 -23.30
CA ASP A 157 31.96 -20.14 -23.80
C ASP A 157 31.79 -21.44 -23.02
N GLU A 158 32.89 -22.11 -22.65
CA GLU A 158 32.87 -23.31 -21.81
C GLU A 158 32.22 -23.04 -20.45
N GLU A 159 32.56 -21.92 -19.80
CA GLU A 159 31.96 -21.52 -18.52
C GLU A 159 30.45 -21.24 -18.67
N LEU A 160 30.02 -20.62 -19.79
CA LEU A 160 28.59 -20.42 -20.09
C LEU A 160 27.86 -21.76 -20.25
N TYR A 161 28.47 -22.73 -20.95
CA TYR A 161 27.89 -24.06 -21.11
C TYR A 161 27.73 -24.78 -19.78
N GLU A 162 28.71 -24.66 -18.87
CA GLU A 162 28.65 -25.24 -17.52
C GLU A 162 27.58 -24.60 -16.64
N LEU A 163 27.40 -23.28 -16.73
CA LEU A 163 26.34 -22.56 -16.02
C LEU A 163 24.94 -22.98 -16.49
N GLY A 164 24.80 -23.29 -17.78
CA GLY A 164 23.55 -23.78 -18.37
C GLY A 164 22.37 -22.83 -18.18
N ARG A 165 21.16 -23.37 -18.06
CA ARG A 165 19.92 -22.60 -17.88
C ARG A 165 19.27 -22.90 -16.54
N THR A 166 18.87 -21.86 -15.82
CA THR A 166 18.19 -22.01 -14.53
C THR A 166 16.71 -21.66 -14.66
N HIS A 167 15.83 -22.49 -14.11
CA HIS A 167 14.38 -22.26 -14.07
C HIS A 167 13.91 -22.04 -12.64
N GLY A 168 12.66 -21.59 -12.45
CA GLY A 168 12.14 -21.33 -11.11
C GLY A 168 12.76 -20.08 -10.46
N VAL A 169 13.35 -19.21 -11.28
CA VAL A 169 13.98 -17.98 -10.82
C VAL A 169 12.90 -16.96 -10.48
N ARG A 170 13.08 -16.25 -9.37
CA ARG A 170 12.21 -15.17 -8.96
C ARG A 170 12.87 -13.85 -9.33
N VAL A 171 12.12 -12.96 -9.98
CA VAL A 171 12.64 -11.65 -10.39
C VAL A 171 11.73 -10.54 -9.87
N PHE A 172 12.37 -9.54 -9.26
CA PHE A 172 11.72 -8.31 -8.81
C PHE A 172 12.15 -7.16 -9.70
N VAL A 173 11.22 -6.57 -10.44
CA VAL A 173 11.45 -5.34 -11.20
C VAL A 173 11.28 -4.18 -10.24
N LEU A 174 12.30 -3.34 -10.13
CA LEU A 174 12.33 -2.23 -9.19
C LEU A 174 11.86 -0.94 -9.88
N ASP A 175 11.11 -0.12 -9.15
CA ASP A 175 10.81 1.25 -9.55
C ASP A 175 12.11 2.08 -9.57
N ARG A 176 12.17 3.06 -10.47
CA ARG A 176 13.24 4.07 -10.49
C ARG A 176 13.07 5.10 -9.38
#